data_AF-A0A7C4F8N1-F1
#
_entry.id   AF-A0A7C4F8N1-F1
#
_cell.length_a   1.000
_cell.length_b   1.000
_cell.length_c   1.000
_cell.angle_alpha   90.00
_cell.angle_beta   90.00
_cell.angle_gamma   90.00
#
_symmetry.space_group_name_H-M   'P 1'
#
loop_
_entity.id
_entity.type
_entity.pdbx_description
1 polymer ?
#
loop_
_entity_poly.entity_id
_entity_poly.type
_entity_poly.pdbx_seq_one_letter_code
_entity_poly.pdbx_strand_id
1 'polypeptide(L)'
;SNNNITNNTLWNNGIVIYGYSIEYWNTHVIENNTVNGRPVYYYKDQDGGSVPTDAGQVILANCTNMTITGTTLTSASISIQLGFSSYNAIMNNNCSSNSNKGIYLQYSSNNTITNNDCTGNSDSGITLTSSSNDNNITNNNCSGNSHNGIYIEYSNGNTITNNSCYGNLVGAGICLLSSSNNLLLDNNCSGNGWDGIFLDTSSNNNITNNDCSSNSHYGLRLFYSSNNNIVNNTCSDNSGNGMWLDYYSNDNNITSNTCSSNDYGIYLGYSSNNIITCNRFYSNTYYAIYISYYSTGNIIHHNNFWQNNGAGKGVNGNCQAYDENGGNIWYDNSVNEGNYWSNWDHVGDYPIDGSAGASDPYPLNNPTPELSPIAVIAVAIALLGIIALRRRK
;
A
#
# COMPACT_ATOMS: atom_id res chain seq x y z
N SER A 1 9.73 -1.58 -32.64
CA SER A 1 8.73 -1.09 -33.63
C SER A 1 8.73 -1.98 -34.87
N ASN A 2 7.68 -1.89 -35.70
CA ASN A 2 7.60 -2.45 -37.07
C ASN A 2 7.80 -3.97 -37.24
N ASN A 3 7.54 -4.76 -36.18
CA ASN A 3 7.55 -6.23 -36.28
C ASN A 3 6.27 -6.77 -36.90
N ASN A 4 6.40 -7.86 -37.67
CA ASN A 4 5.29 -8.65 -38.20
C ASN A 4 5.25 -10.02 -37.52
N ILE A 5 4.28 -10.23 -36.64
CA ILE A 5 4.11 -11.44 -35.83
C ILE A 5 2.76 -12.04 -36.21
N THR A 6 2.76 -13.06 -37.05
CA THR A 6 1.50 -13.63 -37.57
C THR A 6 1.50 -15.14 -37.60
N ASN A 7 0.32 -15.75 -37.42
CA ASN A 7 0.10 -17.19 -37.54
C ASN A 7 0.92 -18.04 -36.56
N ASN A 8 1.17 -17.53 -35.35
CA ASN A 8 1.87 -18.26 -34.29
C ASN A 8 0.90 -18.93 -33.32
N THR A 9 1.29 -20.10 -32.81
CA THR A 9 0.61 -20.79 -31.71
C THR A 9 1.54 -20.80 -30.51
N LEU A 10 1.17 -20.04 -29.48
CA LEU A 10 1.94 -19.89 -28.24
C LEU A 10 1.33 -20.76 -27.15
N TRP A 11 2.19 -21.44 -26.39
CA TRP A 11 1.78 -22.33 -25.30
C TRP A 11 2.40 -21.85 -23.98
N ASN A 12 1.55 -21.62 -22.98
CA ASN A 12 1.93 -21.12 -21.65
C ASN A 12 2.79 -19.83 -21.67
N ASN A 13 2.64 -19.01 -22.71
CA ASN A 13 3.36 -17.76 -22.96
C ASN A 13 2.50 -16.84 -23.83
N GLY A 14 2.94 -15.60 -24.07
CA GLY A 14 2.25 -14.62 -24.91
C GLY A 14 3.21 -13.66 -25.60
N ILE A 15 2.64 -12.73 -26.36
CA ILE A 15 3.37 -11.61 -26.96
C ILE A 15 3.44 -10.50 -25.92
N VAL A 16 4.62 -9.94 -25.67
CA VAL A 16 4.78 -8.82 -24.74
C VAL A 16 5.48 -7.68 -25.47
N ILE A 17 4.90 -6.49 -25.37
CA ILE A 17 5.46 -5.27 -25.96
C ILE A 17 6.06 -4.42 -24.84
N TYR A 18 7.28 -3.94 -25.02
CA TYR A 18 7.89 -2.95 -24.13
C TYR A 18 8.42 -1.80 -24.96
N GLY A 19 8.29 -0.58 -24.43
CA GLY A 19 8.81 0.58 -25.12
C GLY A 19 8.49 1.91 -24.45
N TYR A 20 9.41 2.85 -24.58
CA TYR A 20 9.30 4.20 -24.02
C TYR A 20 8.67 5.23 -24.98
N SER A 21 8.36 4.83 -26.21
CA SER A 21 7.69 5.67 -27.21
C SER A 21 6.49 4.95 -27.82
N ILE A 22 5.50 5.71 -28.25
CA ILE A 22 4.26 5.18 -28.85
C ILE A 22 4.53 4.29 -30.08
N GLU A 23 5.54 4.63 -30.88
CA GLU A 23 5.94 3.87 -32.07
C GLU A 23 6.41 2.44 -31.73
N TYR A 24 6.88 2.19 -30.50
CA TYR A 24 7.22 0.84 -30.05
C TYR A 24 5.99 0.00 -29.72
N TRP A 25 4.80 0.63 -29.67
CA TRP A 25 3.55 -0.02 -29.32
C TRP A 25 2.59 -0.16 -30.49
N ASN A 26 2.38 0.88 -31.31
CA ASN A 26 1.30 0.90 -32.31
C ASN A 26 1.76 0.61 -33.76
N THR A 27 3.03 0.30 -33.99
CA THR A 27 3.55 0.05 -35.37
C THR A 27 3.56 -1.42 -35.77
N HIS A 28 3.15 -2.32 -34.89
CA HIS A 28 3.24 -3.75 -35.12
C HIS A 28 2.09 -4.28 -36.00
N VAL A 29 2.33 -5.41 -36.65
CA VAL A 29 1.30 -6.28 -37.22
C VAL A 29 1.29 -7.55 -36.38
N ILE A 30 0.21 -7.74 -35.61
CA ILE A 30 0.01 -8.89 -34.72
C ILE A 30 -1.33 -9.50 -35.05
N GLU A 31 -1.35 -10.46 -35.97
CA GLU A 31 -2.58 -11.03 -36.52
C GLU A 31 -2.56 -12.56 -36.52
N ASN A 32 -3.72 -13.18 -36.32
CA ASN A 32 -3.88 -14.64 -36.38
C ASN A 32 -2.94 -15.42 -35.45
N ASN A 33 -2.54 -14.83 -34.32
CA ASN A 33 -1.80 -15.54 -33.29
C ASN A 33 -2.76 -16.11 -32.25
N THR A 34 -2.37 -17.21 -31.61
CA THR A 34 -3.11 -17.79 -30.51
C THR A 34 -2.24 -18.00 -29.28
N VAL A 35 -2.84 -17.87 -28.10
CA VAL A 35 -2.29 -18.28 -26.81
C VAL A 35 -3.19 -19.38 -26.26
N ASN A 36 -2.62 -20.57 -26.07
CA ASN A 36 -3.36 -21.76 -25.61
C ASN A 36 -4.60 -22.05 -26.47
N GLY A 37 -4.46 -21.92 -27.79
CA GLY A 37 -5.54 -22.17 -28.76
C GLY A 37 -6.58 -21.06 -28.90
N ARG A 38 -6.39 -19.91 -28.23
CA ARG A 38 -7.35 -18.79 -28.21
C ARG A 38 -6.75 -17.52 -28.80
N PRO A 39 -7.52 -16.66 -29.49
CA PRO A 39 -6.97 -15.54 -30.24
C PRO A 39 -6.20 -14.52 -29.39
N VAL A 40 -5.10 -14.01 -29.91
CA VAL A 40 -4.46 -12.78 -29.40
C VAL A 40 -5.15 -11.59 -30.05
N TYR A 41 -5.78 -10.74 -29.23
CA TYR A 41 -6.35 -9.48 -29.71
C TYR A 41 -5.37 -8.34 -29.47
N TYR A 42 -4.87 -7.77 -30.57
CA TYR A 42 -4.05 -6.58 -30.56
C TYR A 42 -4.82 -5.43 -31.22
N TYR A 43 -5.19 -4.43 -30.40
CA TYR A 43 -5.79 -3.20 -30.88
C TYR A 43 -4.75 -2.09 -30.85
N LYS A 44 -4.75 -1.26 -31.89
CA LYS A 44 -3.89 -0.09 -32.00
C LYS A 44 -4.67 1.12 -32.48
N ASP A 45 -4.43 2.27 -31.85
CA ASP A 45 -5.03 3.57 -32.21
C ASP A 45 -6.57 3.53 -32.26
N GLN A 46 -7.18 2.68 -31.42
CA GLN A 46 -8.62 2.42 -31.41
C GLN A 46 -9.30 3.29 -30.35
N ASP A 47 -10.41 3.93 -30.71
CA ASP A 47 -11.32 4.63 -29.80
C ASP A 47 -12.67 3.90 -29.75
N GLY A 48 -12.96 3.31 -28.60
CA GLY A 48 -14.20 2.60 -28.35
C GLY A 48 -14.21 1.16 -28.89
N GLY A 49 -14.97 0.32 -28.20
CA GLY A 49 -15.21 -1.07 -28.60
C GLY A 49 -15.17 -2.03 -27.42
N SER A 50 -15.45 -3.30 -27.69
CA SER A 50 -15.35 -4.38 -26.71
C SER A 50 -14.49 -5.49 -27.26
N VAL A 51 -13.58 -5.99 -26.44
CA VAL A 51 -12.73 -7.13 -26.79
C VAL A 51 -13.56 -8.41 -26.67
N PRO A 52 -13.53 -9.31 -27.67
CA PRO A 52 -14.23 -10.58 -27.59
C PRO A 52 -13.79 -11.45 -26.39
N THR A 53 -14.74 -12.14 -25.77
CA THR A 53 -14.52 -12.93 -24.54
C THR A 53 -13.74 -14.22 -24.78
N ASP A 54 -13.52 -14.61 -26.04
CA ASP A 54 -12.72 -15.79 -26.40
C ASP A 54 -11.21 -15.50 -26.43
N ALA A 55 -10.78 -14.26 -26.13
CA ALA A 55 -9.39 -13.85 -26.11
C ALA A 55 -8.50 -14.77 -25.24
N GLY A 56 -7.38 -15.21 -25.81
CA GLY A 56 -6.28 -15.84 -25.09
C GLY A 56 -5.29 -14.83 -24.51
N GLN A 57 -5.21 -13.66 -25.12
CA GLN A 57 -4.41 -12.51 -24.66
C GLN A 57 -4.98 -11.22 -25.25
N VAL A 58 -4.85 -10.10 -24.53
CA VAL A 58 -5.26 -8.77 -25.00
C VAL A 58 -4.09 -7.79 -24.89
N ILE A 59 -3.84 -7.04 -25.96
CA ILE A 59 -2.85 -5.98 -26.02
C ILE A 59 -3.52 -4.73 -26.62
N LEU A 60 -3.53 -3.64 -25.85
CA LEU A 60 -4.00 -2.33 -26.29
C LEU A 60 -2.80 -1.38 -26.45
N ALA A 61 -2.61 -0.86 -27.65
CA ALA A 61 -1.58 0.12 -27.96
C ALA A 61 -2.23 1.45 -28.38
N ASN A 62 -2.04 2.50 -27.60
CA ASN A 62 -2.67 3.81 -27.86
C ASN A 62 -4.19 3.72 -28.06
N CYS A 63 -4.88 2.95 -27.21
CA CYS A 63 -6.33 2.78 -27.31
C CYS A 63 -7.05 3.56 -26.21
N THR A 64 -8.28 3.98 -26.51
CA THR A 64 -9.15 4.65 -25.57
C THR A 64 -10.58 4.12 -25.61
N ASN A 65 -11.31 4.28 -24.51
CA ASN A 65 -12.72 3.85 -24.37
C ASN A 65 -12.98 2.37 -24.70
N MET A 66 -11.97 1.50 -24.63
CA MET A 66 -12.13 0.06 -24.83
C MET A 66 -12.69 -0.60 -23.58
N THR A 67 -13.51 -1.63 -23.79
CA THR A 67 -14.01 -2.51 -22.72
C THR A 67 -13.44 -3.92 -22.88
N ILE A 68 -12.82 -4.44 -21.82
CA ILE A 68 -12.39 -5.84 -21.70
C ILE A 68 -13.14 -6.42 -20.50
N THR A 69 -14.09 -7.31 -20.74
CA THR A 69 -14.91 -7.83 -19.64
C THR A 69 -15.37 -9.27 -19.81
N GLY A 70 -15.44 -10.01 -18.70
CA GLY A 70 -15.94 -11.39 -18.67
C GLY A 70 -15.01 -12.40 -19.36
N THR A 71 -13.74 -12.04 -19.53
CA THR A 71 -12.77 -12.87 -20.25
C THR A 71 -11.90 -13.66 -19.27
N THR A 72 -11.67 -14.94 -19.57
CA THR A 72 -10.68 -15.77 -18.86
C THR A 72 -9.38 -15.81 -19.64
N LEU A 73 -8.28 -15.29 -19.12
CA LEU A 73 -7.01 -15.07 -19.81
C LEU A 73 -5.88 -15.72 -19.00
N THR A 74 -5.84 -17.04 -18.95
CA THR A 74 -4.90 -17.80 -18.10
C THR A 74 -3.72 -18.34 -18.91
N SER A 75 -2.60 -18.57 -18.24
CA SER A 75 -1.39 -19.17 -18.83
C SER A 75 -0.85 -18.38 -20.05
N ALA A 76 -1.01 -17.05 -20.06
CA ALA A 76 -0.30 -16.17 -20.97
C ALA A 76 1.00 -15.69 -20.31
N SER A 77 1.81 -14.91 -21.03
CA SER A 77 2.88 -14.14 -20.38
C SER A 77 2.28 -12.98 -19.58
N ILE A 78 1.46 -12.15 -20.23
CA ILE A 78 0.64 -11.11 -19.60
C ILE A 78 -0.76 -11.21 -20.19
N SER A 79 -1.80 -11.33 -19.37
CA SER A 79 -3.18 -11.49 -19.86
C SER A 79 -3.67 -10.25 -20.61
N ILE A 80 -3.54 -9.09 -19.97
CA ILE A 80 -4.00 -7.80 -20.49
C ILE A 80 -2.86 -6.81 -20.38
N GLN A 81 -2.43 -6.28 -21.52
CA GLN A 81 -1.35 -5.30 -21.59
C GLN A 81 -1.85 -4.00 -22.24
N LEU A 82 -1.63 -2.86 -21.57
CA LEU A 82 -1.94 -1.53 -22.06
C LEU A 82 -0.64 -0.72 -22.20
N GLY A 83 -0.43 -0.11 -23.36
CA GLY A 83 0.62 0.87 -23.61
C GLY A 83 0.03 2.16 -24.16
N PHE A 84 0.40 3.31 -23.62
CA PHE A 84 -0.07 4.63 -24.07
C PHE A 84 -1.60 4.75 -24.14
N SER A 85 -2.33 4.00 -23.32
CA SER A 85 -3.79 3.82 -23.44
C SER A 85 -4.54 4.49 -22.28
N SER A 86 -5.74 5.02 -22.53
CA SER A 86 -6.49 5.76 -21.51
C SER A 86 -7.99 5.57 -21.55
N TYR A 87 -8.70 5.76 -20.44
CA TYR A 87 -10.16 5.63 -20.36
C TYR A 87 -10.70 4.24 -20.75
N ASN A 88 -9.88 3.19 -20.60
CA ASN A 88 -10.32 1.82 -20.84
C ASN A 88 -10.91 1.20 -19.57
N ALA A 89 -11.88 0.32 -19.73
CA ALA A 89 -12.53 -0.44 -18.67
C ALA A 89 -12.13 -1.92 -18.73
N ILE A 90 -11.43 -2.40 -17.70
CA ILE A 90 -11.00 -3.78 -17.54
C ILE A 90 -11.76 -4.37 -16.35
N MET A 91 -12.78 -5.18 -16.61
CA MET A 91 -13.74 -5.57 -15.58
C MET A 91 -14.11 -7.05 -15.57
N ASN A 92 -14.21 -7.67 -14.40
CA ASN A 92 -14.74 -9.04 -14.26
C ASN A 92 -13.97 -10.08 -15.10
N ASN A 93 -12.65 -9.90 -15.27
CA ASN A 93 -11.81 -10.85 -16.01
C ASN A 93 -11.07 -11.78 -15.03
N ASN A 94 -10.83 -13.01 -15.45
CA ASN A 94 -9.85 -13.88 -14.80
C ASN A 94 -8.52 -13.75 -15.55
N CYS A 95 -7.51 -13.18 -14.90
CA CYS A 95 -6.13 -13.01 -15.36
C CYS A 95 -5.16 -13.78 -14.45
N SER A 96 -5.47 -15.04 -14.14
CA SER A 96 -4.70 -15.87 -13.21
C SER A 96 -3.63 -16.74 -13.89
N SER A 97 -2.65 -17.19 -13.11
CA SER A 97 -1.68 -18.22 -13.51
C SER A 97 -0.85 -17.88 -14.76
N ASN A 98 -0.50 -16.61 -14.94
CA ASN A 98 0.37 -16.17 -16.03
C ASN A 98 1.84 -16.29 -15.65
N SER A 99 2.69 -16.49 -16.66
CA SER A 99 4.14 -16.61 -16.46
C SER A 99 4.84 -15.28 -16.13
N ASN A 100 4.10 -14.16 -16.11
CA ASN A 100 4.55 -12.85 -15.63
C ASN A 100 3.42 -12.16 -14.83
N LYS A 101 2.77 -11.11 -15.38
CA LYS A 101 1.73 -10.31 -14.71
C LYS A 101 0.33 -10.73 -15.15
N GLY A 102 -0.67 -10.49 -14.30
CA GLY A 102 -2.07 -10.56 -14.73
C GLY A 102 -2.40 -9.39 -15.67
N ILE A 103 -2.39 -8.17 -15.13
CA ILE A 103 -2.67 -6.93 -15.87
C ILE A 103 -1.46 -5.99 -15.80
N TYR A 104 -1.05 -5.43 -16.95
CA TYR A 104 0.09 -4.52 -17.02
C TYR A 104 -0.25 -3.24 -17.80
N LEU A 105 -0.03 -2.08 -17.17
CA LEU A 105 -0.17 -0.74 -17.74
C LEU A 105 1.19 -0.05 -17.82
N GLN A 106 1.53 0.47 -18.99
CA GLN A 106 2.70 1.33 -19.21
C GLN A 106 2.27 2.62 -19.92
N TYR A 107 2.66 3.81 -19.42
CA TYR A 107 2.22 5.10 -19.95
C TYR A 107 0.70 5.22 -20.12
N SER A 108 -0.07 4.54 -19.27
CA SER A 108 -1.51 4.35 -19.47
C SER A 108 -2.29 4.93 -18.30
N SER A 109 -2.97 6.04 -18.54
CA SER A 109 -3.61 6.84 -17.49
C SER A 109 -5.13 6.83 -17.57
N ASN A 110 -5.83 7.14 -16.47
CA ASN A 110 -7.29 7.26 -16.44
C ASN A 110 -8.06 5.98 -16.81
N ASN A 111 -7.52 4.80 -16.56
CA ASN A 111 -8.20 3.53 -16.81
C ASN A 111 -8.91 3.03 -15.53
N THR A 112 -9.94 2.21 -15.73
CA THR A 112 -10.67 1.54 -14.64
C THR A 112 -10.39 0.04 -14.67
N ILE A 113 -9.88 -0.50 -13.57
CA ILE A 113 -9.55 -1.91 -13.39
C ILE A 113 -10.37 -2.41 -12.19
N THR A 114 -11.43 -3.19 -12.45
CA THR A 114 -12.42 -3.51 -11.42
C THR A 114 -12.89 -4.96 -11.40
N ASN A 115 -13.00 -5.57 -10.22
CA ASN A 115 -13.51 -6.94 -10.05
C ASN A 115 -12.74 -7.99 -10.87
N ASN A 116 -11.44 -7.82 -11.12
CA ASN A 116 -10.64 -8.83 -11.81
C ASN A 116 -10.00 -9.80 -10.82
N ASP A 117 -9.86 -11.05 -11.24
CA ASP A 117 -9.11 -12.10 -10.53
C ASP A 117 -7.71 -12.21 -11.14
N CYS A 118 -6.71 -11.64 -10.50
CA CYS A 118 -5.30 -11.61 -10.91
C CYS A 118 -4.44 -12.44 -9.95
N THR A 119 -4.80 -13.71 -9.74
CA THR A 119 -4.17 -14.58 -8.75
C THR A 119 -3.13 -15.54 -9.34
N GLY A 120 -2.19 -15.99 -8.50
CA GLY A 120 -1.27 -17.08 -8.87
C GLY A 120 -0.33 -16.77 -10.05
N ASN A 121 -0.07 -15.50 -10.34
CA ASN A 121 0.85 -15.09 -11.40
C ASN A 121 2.31 -15.18 -10.93
N SER A 122 3.23 -15.48 -11.85
CA SER A 122 4.65 -15.68 -11.53
C SER A 122 5.42 -14.40 -11.18
N ASP A 123 4.83 -13.23 -11.41
CA ASP A 123 5.29 -11.94 -10.90
C ASP A 123 4.17 -11.30 -10.05
N SER A 124 3.55 -10.22 -10.54
CA SER A 124 2.58 -9.43 -9.79
C SER A 124 1.18 -9.54 -10.38
N GLY A 125 0.13 -9.39 -9.56
CA GLY A 125 -1.25 -9.45 -10.04
C GLY A 125 -1.57 -8.31 -11.01
N ILE A 126 -1.39 -7.07 -10.54
CA ILE A 126 -1.57 -5.85 -11.35
C ILE A 126 -0.30 -5.00 -11.27
N THR A 127 0.16 -4.49 -12.41
CA THR A 127 1.34 -3.62 -12.49
C THR A 127 1.06 -2.34 -13.29
N LEU A 128 1.41 -1.19 -12.71
CA LEU A 128 1.39 0.12 -13.37
C LEU A 128 2.81 0.68 -13.39
N THR A 129 3.31 1.09 -14.56
CA THR A 129 4.63 1.73 -14.67
C THR A 129 4.60 2.97 -15.55
N SER A 130 5.66 3.77 -15.43
CA SER A 130 5.99 4.83 -16.41
C SER A 130 4.87 5.84 -16.62
N SER A 131 4.52 6.64 -15.61
CA SER A 131 3.45 7.65 -15.68
C SER A 131 2.08 7.08 -16.06
N SER A 132 1.75 5.89 -15.54
CA SER A 132 0.40 5.34 -15.59
C SER A 132 -0.43 5.96 -14.46
N ASN A 133 -0.85 7.20 -14.66
CA ASN A 133 -1.42 8.04 -13.61
C ASN A 133 -2.95 7.95 -13.55
N ASP A 134 -3.52 8.38 -12.43
CA ASP A 134 -4.97 8.61 -12.31
C ASP A 134 -5.85 7.39 -12.64
N ASN A 135 -5.33 6.17 -12.50
CA ASN A 135 -6.09 4.95 -12.69
C ASN A 135 -6.90 4.60 -11.44
N ASN A 136 -8.02 3.92 -11.63
CA ASN A 136 -8.87 3.40 -10.56
C ASN A 136 -8.78 1.86 -10.51
N ILE A 137 -8.20 1.33 -9.44
CA ILE A 137 -8.01 -0.11 -9.19
C ILE A 137 -8.89 -0.49 -8.01
N THR A 138 -10.06 -1.07 -8.29
CA THR A 138 -11.09 -1.31 -7.26
C THR A 138 -11.57 -2.76 -7.23
N ASN A 139 -11.74 -3.34 -6.04
CA ASN A 139 -12.34 -4.68 -5.85
C ASN A 139 -11.65 -5.82 -6.61
N ASN A 140 -10.35 -5.72 -6.91
CA ASN A 140 -9.64 -6.81 -7.58
C ASN A 140 -9.11 -7.82 -6.55
N ASN A 141 -9.04 -9.08 -6.95
CA ASN A 141 -8.33 -10.11 -6.21
C ASN A 141 -6.92 -10.27 -6.80
N CYS A 142 -5.90 -9.92 -6.05
CA CYS A 142 -4.49 -10.03 -6.41
C CYS A 142 -3.74 -10.88 -5.37
N SER A 143 -4.35 -11.98 -4.91
CA SER A 143 -3.76 -12.88 -3.92
C SER A 143 -2.86 -13.96 -4.53
N GLY A 144 -1.91 -14.49 -3.75
CA GLY A 144 -1.18 -15.70 -4.11
C GLY A 144 -0.26 -15.56 -5.32
N ASN A 145 0.12 -14.33 -5.70
CA ASN A 145 1.13 -14.12 -6.75
C ASN A 145 2.53 -14.36 -6.18
N SER A 146 3.50 -14.68 -7.04
CA SER A 146 4.87 -14.94 -6.59
C SER A 146 5.51 -13.69 -6.00
N HIS A 147 5.22 -12.50 -6.54
CA HIS A 147 5.80 -11.24 -6.09
C HIS A 147 4.76 -10.35 -5.41
N ASN A 148 4.37 -9.20 -5.97
CA ASN A 148 3.44 -8.28 -5.31
C ASN A 148 1.99 -8.56 -5.72
N GLY A 149 1.03 -8.22 -4.86
CA GLY A 149 -0.38 -8.18 -5.29
C GLY A 149 -0.57 -7.07 -6.34
N ILE A 150 -0.28 -5.83 -5.94
CA ILE A 150 -0.30 -4.65 -6.82
C ILE A 150 1.05 -3.95 -6.74
N TYR A 151 1.67 -3.68 -7.89
CA TYR A 151 2.94 -2.96 -8.00
C TYR A 151 2.77 -1.69 -8.84
N ILE A 152 3.16 -0.54 -8.29
CA ILE A 152 3.04 0.76 -8.95
C ILE A 152 4.39 1.45 -8.93
N GLU A 153 4.88 1.81 -10.12
CA GLU A 153 6.19 2.42 -10.31
C GLU A 153 6.10 3.69 -11.16
N TYR A 154 6.74 4.78 -10.70
CA TYR A 154 6.74 6.08 -11.37
C TYR A 154 5.33 6.54 -11.82
N SER A 155 4.31 6.26 -11.01
CA SER A 155 2.91 6.43 -11.39
C SER A 155 2.10 7.02 -10.23
N ASN A 156 1.53 8.19 -10.47
CA ASN A 156 0.97 9.07 -9.45
C ASN A 156 -0.56 9.18 -9.55
N GLY A 157 -1.20 9.62 -8.48
CA GLY A 157 -2.63 9.97 -8.54
C GLY A 157 -3.59 8.79 -8.66
N ASN A 158 -3.10 7.55 -8.47
CA ASN A 158 -3.93 6.34 -8.60
C ASN A 158 -4.78 6.13 -7.35
N THR A 159 -5.98 5.57 -7.55
CA THR A 159 -6.89 5.16 -6.48
C THR A 159 -6.95 3.64 -6.41
N ILE A 160 -6.61 3.08 -5.25
CA ILE A 160 -6.50 1.64 -5.00
C ILE A 160 -7.43 1.33 -3.84
N THR A 161 -8.60 0.78 -4.13
CA THR A 161 -9.68 0.63 -3.14
C THR A 161 -10.23 -0.79 -3.06
N ASN A 162 -10.45 -1.32 -1.85
CA ASN A 162 -11.14 -2.59 -1.64
C ASN A 162 -10.49 -3.80 -2.36
N ASN A 163 -9.18 -3.78 -2.61
CA ASN A 163 -8.51 -4.90 -3.25
C ASN A 163 -8.08 -5.95 -2.21
N SER A 164 -8.10 -7.21 -2.62
CA SER A 164 -7.59 -8.35 -1.85
C SER A 164 -6.19 -8.71 -2.33
N CYS A 165 -5.17 -8.30 -1.59
CA CYS A 165 -3.75 -8.43 -1.93
C CYS A 165 -3.02 -9.27 -0.86
N TYR A 166 -3.54 -10.44 -0.53
CA TYR A 166 -3.03 -11.29 0.55
C TYR A 166 -2.28 -12.52 0.04
N GLY A 167 -1.42 -13.10 0.88
CA GLY A 167 -0.79 -14.39 0.57
C GLY A 167 0.19 -14.38 -0.60
N ASN A 168 0.72 -13.22 -1.00
CA ASN A 168 1.73 -13.15 -2.05
C ASN A 168 3.09 -13.62 -1.52
N LEU A 169 3.85 -14.37 -2.32
CA LEU A 169 4.87 -15.30 -1.79
C LEU A 169 6.15 -14.65 -1.30
N VAL A 170 6.73 -13.73 -2.08
CA VAL A 170 8.01 -13.05 -1.72
C VAL A 170 7.94 -11.53 -1.88
N GLY A 171 6.79 -10.99 -2.24
CA GLY A 171 6.57 -9.55 -2.37
C GLY A 171 5.54 -9.01 -1.38
N ALA A 172 5.24 -7.73 -1.53
CA ALA A 172 4.28 -7.03 -0.68
C ALA A 172 2.84 -7.20 -1.18
N GLY A 173 1.86 -6.93 -0.33
CA GLY A 173 0.47 -6.82 -0.78
C GLY A 173 0.33 -5.70 -1.82
N ILE A 174 0.72 -4.48 -1.44
CA ILE A 174 0.81 -3.32 -2.35
C ILE A 174 2.19 -2.68 -2.22
N CYS A 175 2.86 -2.44 -3.34
CA CYS A 175 4.16 -1.76 -3.40
C CYS A 175 4.08 -0.51 -4.29
N LEU A 176 4.49 0.63 -3.73
CA LEU A 176 4.64 1.91 -4.43
C LEU A 176 6.13 2.27 -4.51
N LEU A 177 6.66 2.38 -5.73
CA LEU A 177 8.03 2.82 -6.00
C LEU A 177 8.00 4.14 -6.77
N SER A 178 8.60 5.19 -6.20
CA SER A 178 8.63 6.53 -6.80
C SER A 178 7.25 7.02 -7.25
N SER A 179 6.22 6.73 -6.45
CA SER A 179 4.81 6.86 -6.82
C SER A 179 4.06 7.64 -5.73
N SER A 180 3.81 8.91 -6.00
CA SER A 180 3.27 9.89 -5.06
C SER A 180 1.81 10.22 -5.34
N ASN A 181 1.13 10.83 -4.35
CA ASN A 181 -0.26 11.30 -4.48
C ASN A 181 -1.28 10.18 -4.75
N ASN A 182 -1.00 8.95 -4.32
CA ASN A 182 -1.92 7.83 -4.45
C ASN A 182 -2.85 7.71 -3.23
N LEU A 183 -4.02 7.12 -3.44
CA LEU A 183 -4.99 6.78 -2.39
C LEU A 183 -5.09 5.26 -2.26
N LEU A 184 -4.74 4.73 -1.09
CA LEU A 184 -4.89 3.31 -0.71
C LEU A 184 -5.95 3.23 0.38
N LEU A 185 -7.13 2.71 0.04
CA LEU A 185 -8.29 2.69 0.92
C LEU A 185 -8.89 1.28 1.03
N ASP A 186 -9.17 0.82 2.24
CA ASP A 186 -9.96 -0.41 2.48
C ASP A 186 -9.35 -1.68 1.84
N ASN A 187 -8.02 -1.73 1.61
CA ASN A 187 -7.39 -2.91 1.01
C ASN A 187 -7.02 -3.93 2.09
N ASN A 188 -7.15 -5.21 1.76
CA ASN A 188 -6.61 -6.30 2.55
C ASN A 188 -5.22 -6.68 2.01
N CYS A 189 -4.18 -6.33 2.74
CA CYS A 189 -2.78 -6.62 2.47
C CYS A 189 -2.18 -7.55 3.53
N SER A 190 -2.96 -8.52 4.00
CA SER A 190 -2.54 -9.45 5.06
C SER A 190 -1.74 -10.65 4.54
N GLY A 191 -0.97 -11.31 5.42
CA GLY A 191 -0.43 -12.65 5.13
C GLY A 191 0.58 -12.72 3.99
N ASN A 192 1.24 -11.63 3.62
CA ASN A 192 2.24 -11.62 2.55
C ASN A 192 3.62 -12.07 3.05
N GLY A 193 4.43 -12.61 2.13
CA GLY A 193 5.79 -13.06 2.40
C GLY A 193 6.81 -11.94 2.59
N TRP A 194 6.40 -10.69 2.40
CA TRP A 194 7.18 -9.51 2.73
C TRP A 194 6.35 -8.50 3.53
N ASP A 195 6.25 -7.25 3.10
CA ASP A 195 5.46 -6.22 3.79
C ASP A 195 3.98 -6.24 3.37
N GLY A 196 3.07 -5.75 4.22
CA GLY A 196 1.68 -5.55 3.81
C GLY A 196 1.59 -4.44 2.74
N ILE A 197 2.04 -3.24 3.11
CA ILE A 197 2.16 -2.09 2.21
C ILE A 197 3.58 -1.53 2.29
N PHE A 198 4.25 -1.40 1.14
CA PHE A 198 5.58 -0.82 1.04
C PHE A 198 5.60 0.44 0.17
N LEU A 199 6.13 1.53 0.71
CA LEU A 199 6.39 2.79 0.02
C LEU A 199 7.90 3.04 -0.04
N ASP A 200 8.43 3.17 -1.26
CA ASP A 200 9.79 3.61 -1.53
C ASP A 200 9.76 4.90 -2.36
N THR A 201 10.38 5.95 -1.83
CA THR A 201 10.49 7.26 -2.51
C THR A 201 9.11 7.79 -2.94
N SER A 202 8.09 7.52 -2.13
CA SER A 202 6.67 7.69 -2.48
C SER A 202 6.01 8.59 -1.45
N SER A 203 5.83 9.87 -1.79
CA SER A 203 5.38 10.91 -0.87
C SER A 203 3.93 11.34 -1.12
N ASN A 204 3.32 12.05 -0.17
CA ASN A 204 1.98 12.62 -0.32
C ASN A 204 0.86 11.58 -0.58
N ASN A 205 1.03 10.34 -0.11
CA ASN A 205 0.01 9.31 -0.25
C ASN A 205 -0.96 9.32 0.94
N ASN A 206 -2.21 8.93 0.67
CA ASN A 206 -3.22 8.68 1.70
C ASN A 206 -3.42 7.17 1.83
N ILE A 207 -3.09 6.61 2.99
CA ILE A 207 -3.18 5.19 3.29
C ILE A 207 -4.17 5.04 4.43
N THR A 208 -5.40 4.63 4.12
CA THR A 208 -6.53 4.67 5.05
C THR A 208 -7.26 3.34 5.16
N ASN A 209 -7.53 2.89 6.38
CA ASN A 209 -8.37 1.72 6.65
C ASN A 209 -7.93 0.43 5.96
N ASN A 210 -6.62 0.23 5.78
CA ASN A 210 -6.08 -1.01 5.22
C ASN A 210 -5.77 -2.01 6.34
N ASP A 211 -5.94 -3.30 6.04
CA ASP A 211 -5.50 -4.40 6.88
C ASP A 211 -4.13 -4.89 6.41
N CYS A 212 -3.11 -4.68 7.22
CA CYS A 212 -1.73 -5.05 6.99
C CYS A 212 -1.25 -6.03 8.08
N SER A 213 -2.05 -7.04 8.37
CA SER A 213 -1.78 -8.03 9.42
C SER A 213 -1.05 -9.29 8.93
N SER A 214 -0.40 -10.01 9.85
CA SER A 214 0.17 -11.34 9.59
C SER A 214 1.21 -11.41 8.46
N ASN A 215 1.90 -10.31 8.17
CA ASN A 215 2.93 -10.30 7.13
C ASN A 215 4.27 -10.80 7.69
N SER A 216 5.09 -11.38 6.80
CA SER A 216 6.36 -12.01 7.15
C SER A 216 7.50 -11.01 7.38
N HIS A 217 7.25 -9.72 7.19
CA HIS A 217 8.10 -8.61 7.60
C HIS A 217 7.27 -7.54 8.32
N TYR A 218 7.02 -6.37 7.71
CA TYR A 218 6.37 -5.23 8.34
C TYR A 218 4.91 -5.12 7.89
N GLY A 219 4.04 -4.59 8.75
CA GLY A 219 2.69 -4.26 8.30
C GLY A 219 2.72 -3.17 7.23
N LEU A 220 3.36 -2.05 7.55
CA LEU A 220 3.48 -0.90 6.65
C LEU A 220 4.88 -0.27 6.75
N ARG A 221 5.61 -0.18 5.63
CA ARG A 221 6.97 0.37 5.56
C ARG A 221 7.03 1.60 4.68
N LEU A 222 7.66 2.66 5.18
CA LEU A 222 8.03 3.87 4.44
C LEU A 222 9.55 3.96 4.36
N PHE A 223 10.07 4.15 3.15
CA PHE A 223 11.50 4.34 2.88
C PHE A 223 11.66 5.58 1.99
N TYR A 224 12.39 6.61 2.43
CA TYR A 224 12.46 7.92 1.76
C TYR A 224 11.09 8.50 1.38
N SER A 225 10.08 8.29 2.22
CA SER A 225 8.68 8.55 1.88
C SER A 225 8.09 9.54 2.89
N SER A 226 7.94 10.80 2.47
CA SER A 226 7.55 11.90 3.36
C SER A 226 6.13 12.40 3.08
N ASN A 227 5.57 13.18 4.00
CA ASN A 227 4.27 13.85 3.82
C ASN A 227 3.10 12.89 3.56
N ASN A 228 3.17 11.64 4.02
CA ASN A 228 2.08 10.68 3.88
C ASN A 228 1.10 10.79 5.06
N ASN A 229 -0.17 10.50 4.78
CA ASN A 229 -1.23 10.45 5.78
C ASN A 229 -1.68 8.99 5.96
N ILE A 230 -1.34 8.41 7.12
CA ILE A 230 -1.54 7.01 7.46
C ILE A 230 -2.60 6.95 8.56
N VAL A 231 -3.83 6.56 8.20
CA VAL A 231 -5.00 6.70 9.06
C VAL A 231 -5.79 5.41 9.21
N ASN A 232 -6.10 5.01 10.44
CA ASN A 232 -7.00 3.88 10.72
C ASN A 232 -6.57 2.53 10.11
N ASN A 233 -5.29 2.31 9.86
CA ASN A 233 -4.80 1.03 9.39
C ASN A 233 -4.61 0.06 10.56
N THR A 234 -4.75 -1.23 10.28
CA THR A 234 -4.46 -2.30 11.24
C THR A 234 -3.18 -3.00 10.84
N CYS A 235 -2.17 -2.95 11.70
CA CYS A 235 -0.88 -3.63 11.52
C CYS A 235 -0.68 -4.58 12.69
N SER A 236 -1.22 -5.80 12.61
CA SER A 236 -1.15 -6.76 13.70
C SER A 236 -0.44 -8.05 13.33
N ASP A 237 0.18 -8.70 14.32
CA ASP A 237 0.74 -10.05 14.18
C ASP A 237 1.76 -10.18 13.04
N ASN A 238 2.45 -9.09 12.70
CA ASN A 238 3.55 -9.13 11.75
C ASN A 238 4.81 -9.65 12.44
N SER A 239 5.65 -10.39 11.71
CA SER A 239 6.88 -10.96 12.29
C SER A 239 7.91 -9.89 12.67
N GLY A 240 7.86 -8.72 12.02
CA GLY A 240 8.63 -7.52 12.35
C GLY A 240 7.76 -6.46 12.99
N ASN A 241 7.98 -5.19 12.64
CA ASN A 241 7.27 -4.04 13.18
C ASN A 241 5.87 -3.88 12.57
N GLY A 242 4.92 -3.32 13.32
CA GLY A 242 3.63 -2.90 12.79
C GLY A 242 3.82 -1.86 11.69
N MET A 243 4.57 -0.79 12.00
CA MET A 243 5.01 0.19 11.01
C MET A 243 6.50 0.50 11.15
N TRP A 244 7.18 0.71 10.02
CA TRP A 244 8.55 1.22 10.02
C TRP A 244 8.68 2.41 9.08
N LEU A 245 9.00 3.57 9.65
CA LEU A 245 9.42 4.76 8.94
C LEU A 245 10.94 4.81 8.92
N ASP A 246 11.52 4.69 7.75
CA ASP A 246 12.95 4.48 7.56
C ASP A 246 13.53 5.50 6.57
N TYR A 247 14.80 5.85 6.78
CA TYR A 247 15.61 6.77 5.97
C TYR A 247 14.85 8.01 5.46
N TYR A 248 14.82 9.07 6.25
CA TYR A 248 14.26 10.38 5.88
C TYR A 248 12.79 10.31 5.44
N SER A 249 12.02 9.42 6.06
CA SER A 249 10.56 9.40 5.93
C SER A 249 9.97 10.42 6.91
N ASN A 250 10.03 11.69 6.52
CA ASN A 250 9.73 12.83 7.38
C ASN A 250 8.30 13.35 7.18
N ASP A 251 7.85 14.18 8.11
CA ASP A 251 6.62 14.98 7.96
C ASP A 251 5.36 14.12 7.70
N ASN A 252 5.35 12.86 8.15
CA ASN A 252 4.18 11.99 8.00
C ASN A 252 3.20 12.18 9.17
N ASN A 253 1.92 12.05 8.87
CA ASN A 253 0.85 12.03 9.86
C ASN A 253 0.34 10.60 10.07
N ILE A 254 0.55 10.04 11.26
CA ILE A 254 0.17 8.68 11.64
C ILE A 254 -0.92 8.78 12.71
N THR A 255 -2.17 8.58 12.31
CA THR A 255 -3.32 8.85 13.17
C THR A 255 -4.29 7.68 13.27
N SER A 256 -4.75 7.34 14.48
CA SER A 256 -5.81 6.33 14.70
C SER A 256 -5.52 4.91 14.21
N ASN A 257 -4.26 4.56 13.97
CA ASN A 257 -3.88 3.22 13.57
C ASN A 257 -3.84 2.27 14.77
N THR A 258 -3.94 0.97 14.49
CA THR A 258 -3.79 -0.08 15.49
C THR A 258 -2.57 -0.92 15.16
N CYS A 259 -1.56 -0.92 16.04
CA CYS A 259 -0.39 -1.78 15.91
C CYS A 259 -0.28 -2.71 17.12
N SER A 260 -0.44 -4.02 16.91
CA SER A 260 -0.45 -4.99 18.01
C SER A 260 0.25 -6.30 17.70
N SER A 261 0.81 -6.94 18.73
CA SER A 261 1.47 -8.24 18.59
C SER A 261 2.58 -8.27 17.53
N ASN A 262 3.24 -7.14 17.30
CA ASN A 262 4.42 -7.03 16.44
C ASN A 262 5.69 -6.99 17.30
N ASP A 263 6.88 -6.94 16.69
CA ASP A 263 8.11 -6.62 17.41
C ASP A 263 8.03 -5.24 18.06
N TYR A 264 7.89 -4.19 17.25
CA TYR A 264 7.58 -2.83 17.68
C TYR A 264 6.26 -2.39 17.05
N GLY A 265 5.51 -1.50 17.73
CA GLY A 265 4.31 -0.91 17.12
C GLY A 265 4.68 0.00 15.94
N ILE A 266 5.53 1.00 16.19
CA ILE A 266 6.14 1.89 15.20
C ILE A 266 7.64 2.00 15.48
N TYR A 267 8.45 1.86 14.44
CA TYR A 267 9.88 2.18 14.48
C TYR A 267 10.16 3.41 13.61
N LEU A 268 10.88 4.38 14.15
CA LEU A 268 11.35 5.60 13.47
C LEU A 268 12.87 5.57 13.31
N GLY A 269 13.33 5.21 12.11
CA GLY A 269 14.73 5.21 11.70
C GLY A 269 15.07 6.42 10.84
N TYR A 270 15.92 7.33 11.32
CA TYR A 270 16.33 8.54 10.57
C TYR A 270 15.14 9.34 10.03
N SER A 271 14.03 9.41 10.78
CA SER A 271 12.74 9.93 10.33
C SER A 271 12.24 10.96 11.33
N SER A 272 12.13 12.21 10.87
CA SER A 272 11.93 13.40 11.70
C SER A 272 10.60 14.10 11.39
N ASN A 273 10.15 14.94 12.31
CA ASN A 273 8.95 15.78 12.16
C ASN A 273 7.65 15.00 11.89
N ASN A 274 7.57 13.73 12.28
CA ASN A 274 6.33 12.96 12.15
C ASN A 274 5.38 13.26 13.31
N ILE A 275 4.09 13.25 13.03
CA ILE A 275 3.02 13.44 14.03
C ILE A 275 2.34 12.09 14.24
N ILE A 276 2.41 11.57 15.47
CA ILE A 276 1.86 10.27 15.85
C ILE A 276 0.78 10.50 16.90
N THR A 277 -0.49 10.35 16.52
CA THR A 277 -1.61 10.67 17.40
C THR A 277 -2.73 9.66 17.39
N CYS A 278 -3.42 9.51 18.52
CA CYS A 278 -4.62 8.68 18.61
C CYS A 278 -4.43 7.21 18.20
N ASN A 279 -3.20 6.72 18.07
CA ASN A 279 -2.92 5.34 17.71
C ASN A 279 -3.08 4.42 18.91
N ARG A 280 -3.32 3.14 18.66
CA ARG A 280 -3.37 2.10 19.68
C ARG A 280 -2.22 1.14 19.50
N PHE A 281 -1.48 0.97 20.58
CA PHE A 281 -0.37 0.04 20.67
C PHE A 281 -0.65 -0.96 21.77
N TYR A 282 -0.78 -2.24 21.43
CA TYR A 282 -0.94 -3.24 22.47
C TYR A 282 -0.20 -4.54 22.22
N SER A 283 0.36 -5.07 23.31
CA SER A 283 1.03 -6.37 23.33
C SER A 283 2.14 -6.53 22.27
N ASN A 284 2.77 -5.44 21.83
CA ASN A 284 3.98 -5.55 21.03
C ASN A 284 5.13 -6.12 21.90
N THR A 285 5.98 -6.96 21.30
CA THR A 285 7.03 -7.71 21.99
C THR A 285 8.00 -6.78 22.71
N TYR A 286 8.43 -5.73 22.01
CA TYR A 286 9.26 -4.64 22.51
C TYR A 286 8.40 -3.38 22.69
N TYR A 287 8.96 -2.19 22.44
CA TYR A 287 8.26 -0.93 22.63
C TYR A 287 7.11 -0.73 21.62
N ALA A 288 6.07 -0.03 22.04
CA ALA A 288 5.04 0.48 21.16
C ALA A 288 5.62 1.45 20.11
N ILE A 289 6.50 2.36 20.54
CA ILE A 289 7.21 3.28 19.67
C ILE A 289 8.69 3.24 20.01
N TYR A 290 9.53 3.06 19.00
CA TYR A 290 10.98 3.19 19.08
C TYR A 290 11.46 4.32 18.19
N ILE A 291 12.17 5.29 18.76
CA ILE A 291 12.75 6.43 18.06
C ILE A 291 14.27 6.33 18.08
N SER A 292 14.88 6.13 16.91
CA SER A 292 16.34 6.02 16.79
C SER A 292 17.03 7.39 16.84
N TYR A 293 18.36 7.36 17.07
CA TYR A 293 19.18 8.54 17.38
C TYR A 293 19.04 9.72 16.41
N TYR A 294 18.76 9.48 15.14
CA TYR A 294 18.68 10.54 14.11
C TYR A 294 17.24 10.93 13.74
N SER A 295 16.26 10.49 14.54
CA SER A 295 14.84 10.81 14.38
C SER A 295 14.46 11.87 15.42
N THR A 296 14.28 13.12 14.98
CA THR A 296 14.05 14.28 15.88
C THR A 296 12.81 15.08 15.46
N GLY A 297 12.32 15.96 16.32
CA GLY A 297 11.17 16.82 16.01
C GLY A 297 9.85 16.07 15.86
N ASN A 298 9.79 14.77 16.20
CA ASN A 298 8.56 14.01 16.16
C ASN A 298 7.66 14.42 17.35
N ILE A 299 6.35 14.43 17.12
CA ILE A 299 5.35 14.81 18.13
C ILE A 299 4.42 13.62 18.35
N ILE A 300 4.36 13.13 19.60
CA ILE A 300 3.67 11.91 20.00
C ILE A 300 2.71 12.25 21.14
N HIS A 301 1.40 12.28 20.88
CA HIS A 301 0.39 12.61 21.89
C HIS A 301 -0.94 11.91 21.63
N HIS A 302 -1.76 11.74 22.67
CA HIS A 302 -3.06 11.07 22.65
C HIS A 302 -3.04 9.62 22.14
N ASN A 303 -1.89 8.95 22.17
CA ASN A 303 -1.83 7.54 21.81
C ASN A 303 -2.15 6.66 23.04
N ASN A 304 -2.68 5.47 22.79
CA ASN A 304 -2.95 4.47 23.82
C ASN A 304 -1.85 3.39 23.82
N PHE A 305 -1.07 3.35 24.89
CA PHE A 305 -0.03 2.37 25.16
C PHE A 305 -0.51 1.34 26.18
N TRP A 306 -0.76 0.11 25.71
CA TRP A 306 -1.27 -0.98 26.54
C TRP A 306 -0.41 -2.25 26.51
N GLN A 307 0.28 -2.55 27.61
CA GLN A 307 1.03 -3.80 27.79
C GLN A 307 2.10 -4.11 26.73
N ASN A 308 2.72 -3.08 26.17
CA ASN A 308 3.88 -3.24 25.30
C ASN A 308 5.15 -3.47 26.15
N ASN A 309 6.18 -4.09 25.57
CA ASN A 309 7.47 -4.33 26.23
C ASN A 309 7.35 -5.04 27.60
N GLY A 310 6.34 -5.91 27.76
CA GLY A 310 6.08 -6.60 29.03
C GLY A 310 5.49 -5.73 30.15
N ALA A 311 5.11 -4.47 29.90
CA ALA A 311 4.39 -3.65 30.85
C ALA A 311 3.11 -4.37 31.32
N GLY A 312 2.88 -4.39 32.64
CA GLY A 312 1.74 -5.11 33.24
C GLY A 312 1.92 -6.62 33.44
N LYS A 313 3.11 -7.20 33.19
CA LYS A 313 3.42 -8.64 33.42
C LYS A 313 4.14 -8.96 34.74
N GLY A 314 4.11 -8.07 35.74
CA GLY A 314 4.58 -8.37 37.10
C GLY A 314 6.10 -8.39 37.31
N VAL A 315 6.89 -7.95 36.33
CA VAL A 315 8.30 -7.56 36.48
C VAL A 315 8.32 -6.03 36.40
N ASN A 316 9.06 -5.35 37.30
CA ASN A 316 9.12 -3.89 37.38
C ASN A 316 9.02 -3.17 36.02
N GLY A 317 7.89 -2.51 35.77
CA GLY A 317 7.81 -1.17 35.16
C GLY A 317 8.55 -0.93 33.85
N ASN A 318 8.63 -1.88 32.91
CA ASN A 318 9.20 -1.59 31.60
C ASN A 318 8.46 -0.43 30.92
N CYS A 319 9.20 0.57 30.47
CA CYS A 319 8.63 1.64 29.66
C CYS A 319 8.04 1.06 28.38
N GLN A 320 6.95 1.65 27.91
CA GLN A 320 6.30 1.22 26.67
C GLN A 320 6.84 1.93 25.42
N ALA A 321 7.75 2.90 25.59
CA ALA A 321 8.33 3.69 24.53
C ALA A 321 9.85 3.90 24.73
N TYR A 322 10.57 4.13 23.63
CA TYR A 322 12.01 4.35 23.64
C TYR A 322 12.42 5.51 22.74
N ASP A 323 13.30 6.38 23.22
CA ASP A 323 13.80 7.57 22.55
C ASP A 323 15.31 7.74 22.75
N GLU A 324 16.08 7.56 21.67
CA GLU A 324 17.54 7.62 21.73
C GLU A 324 18.12 9.03 21.79
N ASN A 325 17.43 10.04 21.25
CA ASN A 325 18.00 11.37 21.14
C ASN A 325 16.95 12.45 21.43
N GLY A 326 17.36 13.48 22.18
CA GLY A 326 16.48 14.58 22.54
C GLY A 326 15.93 15.32 21.32
N GLY A 327 14.81 16.02 21.52
CA GLY A 327 14.16 16.83 20.48
C GLY A 327 12.85 16.25 19.93
N ASN A 328 12.40 15.10 20.43
CA ASN A 328 11.04 14.63 20.25
C ASN A 328 10.15 15.10 21.41
N ILE A 329 8.86 15.29 21.15
CA ILE A 329 7.88 15.82 22.12
C ILE A 329 6.82 14.75 22.35
N TRP A 330 6.62 14.34 23.61
CA TRP A 330 5.68 13.27 24.01
C TRP A 330 4.33 13.81 24.52
N TYR A 331 3.94 15.01 24.09
CA TYR A 331 2.71 15.67 24.49
C TYR A 331 2.31 16.80 23.52
N ASP A 332 1.08 17.28 23.64
CA ASP A 332 0.57 18.46 22.96
C ASP A 332 0.81 19.72 23.80
N ASN A 333 1.69 20.61 23.32
CA ASN A 333 1.97 21.89 23.96
C ASN A 333 0.76 22.83 24.05
N SER A 334 -0.22 22.69 23.15
CA SER A 334 -1.34 23.64 23.06
C SER A 334 -2.41 23.41 24.14
N VAL A 335 -2.53 22.17 24.60
CA VAL A 335 -3.53 21.74 25.59
C VAL A 335 -2.91 21.09 26.84
N ASN A 336 -1.60 20.87 26.85
CA ASN A 336 -0.89 20.13 27.91
C ASN A 336 -1.48 18.75 28.13
N GLU A 337 -1.63 17.98 27.05
CA GLU A 337 -2.15 16.61 27.07
C GLU A 337 -1.16 15.66 26.40
N GLY A 338 -0.79 14.60 27.13
CA GLY A 338 0.18 13.59 26.73
C GLY A 338 -0.46 12.35 26.13
N ASN A 339 0.05 11.19 26.51
CA ASN A 339 -0.40 9.88 26.06
C ASN A 339 -1.03 9.08 27.20
N TYR A 340 -1.78 8.03 26.86
CA TYR A 340 -2.35 7.10 27.82
C TYR A 340 -1.41 5.92 28.02
N TRP A 341 -1.03 5.65 29.27
CA TRP A 341 -0.06 4.60 29.61
C TRP A 341 -0.68 3.60 30.59
N SER A 342 -0.83 2.35 30.18
CA SER A 342 -1.48 1.32 31.02
C SER A 342 -0.76 0.98 32.32
N ASN A 343 0.52 1.35 32.45
CA ASN A 343 1.36 1.08 33.62
C ASN A 343 1.79 2.34 34.38
N TRP A 344 1.22 3.50 34.07
CA TRP A 344 1.46 4.71 34.85
C TRP A 344 0.74 4.63 36.20
N ASP A 345 1.44 4.99 37.27
CA ASP A 345 0.95 4.94 38.64
C ASP A 345 0.14 6.18 39.03
N HIS A 346 -0.14 7.06 38.07
CA HIS A 346 -0.85 8.32 38.24
C HIS A 346 -0.07 9.36 39.07
N VAL A 347 1.25 9.24 39.12
CA VAL A 347 2.13 10.17 39.84
C VAL A 347 3.22 10.71 38.91
N GLY A 348 3.26 12.04 38.76
CA GLY A 348 4.30 12.73 38.00
C GLY A 348 4.36 12.38 36.52
N ASP A 349 5.48 12.72 35.89
CA ASP A 349 5.74 12.44 34.49
C ASP A 349 5.87 10.93 34.23
N TYR A 350 5.47 10.48 33.05
CA TYR A 350 5.79 9.14 32.58
C TYR A 350 7.18 9.16 31.90
N PRO A 351 8.19 8.45 32.42
CA PRO A 351 9.51 8.43 31.81
C PRO A 351 9.50 7.65 30.49
N ILE A 352 10.29 8.10 29.52
CA ILE A 352 10.55 7.38 28.26
C ILE A 352 11.96 6.80 28.31
N ASP A 353 12.11 5.51 28.02
CA ASP A 353 13.42 4.86 28.03
C ASP A 353 14.32 5.44 26.94
N GLY A 354 15.64 5.35 27.15
CA GLY A 354 16.65 5.74 26.17
C GLY A 354 17.50 6.94 26.59
N SER A 355 18.50 7.25 25.77
CA SER A 355 19.50 8.29 26.07
C SER A 355 18.99 9.72 25.93
N ALA A 356 17.78 9.93 25.40
CA ALA A 356 17.18 11.26 25.29
C ALA A 356 16.86 11.90 26.66
N GLY A 357 16.63 11.08 27.69
CA GLY A 357 16.07 11.55 28.96
C GLY A 357 14.67 12.16 28.79
N ALA A 358 13.90 11.67 27.81
CA ALA A 358 12.57 12.16 27.50
C ALA A 358 11.54 11.69 28.55
N SER A 359 10.47 12.48 28.70
CA SER A 359 9.31 12.13 29.50
C SER A 359 8.05 12.66 28.84
N ASP A 360 6.92 12.05 29.18
CA ASP A 360 5.59 12.62 28.98
C ASP A 360 5.19 13.34 30.29
N PRO A 361 5.21 14.69 30.33
CA PRO A 361 4.87 15.48 31.52
C PRO A 361 3.36 15.61 31.74
N TYR A 362 2.52 15.19 30.78
CA TYR A 362 1.07 15.27 30.88
C TYR A 362 0.36 13.93 30.61
N PRO A 363 0.73 12.82 31.29
CA PRO A 363 0.08 11.54 31.06
C PRO A 363 -1.45 11.62 31.24
N LEU A 364 -2.18 11.01 30.32
CA LEU A 364 -3.63 11.00 30.34
C LEU A 364 -4.18 9.78 31.12
N ASN A 365 -5.25 10.02 31.88
CA ASN A 365 -5.90 9.00 32.71
C ASN A 365 -6.65 7.96 31.88
N ASN A 366 -6.59 6.69 32.30
CA ASN A 366 -7.32 5.54 31.75
C ASN A 366 -7.13 5.30 30.25
N PRO A 367 -6.28 4.34 29.84
CA PRO A 367 -6.26 3.91 28.45
C PRO A 367 -7.57 3.18 28.14
N THR A 368 -8.41 3.73 27.27
CA THR A 368 -9.60 3.01 26.79
C THR A 368 -9.24 2.19 25.54
N PRO A 369 -9.57 0.88 25.48
CA PRO A 369 -9.36 0.09 24.26
C PRO A 369 -10.20 0.61 23.05
N GLU A 370 -11.23 1.42 23.30
CA GLU A 370 -12.04 2.09 22.27
C GLU A 370 -11.34 3.32 21.65
N LEU A 371 -11.77 3.74 20.45
CA LEU A 371 -11.19 4.90 19.75
C LEU A 371 -11.48 6.12 20.60
N SER A 372 -10.49 6.99 20.83
CA SER A 372 -10.80 8.28 21.45
C SER A 372 -11.82 9.03 20.56
N PRO A 373 -12.71 9.87 21.12
CA PRO A 373 -13.63 10.67 20.31
C PRO A 373 -12.91 11.52 19.24
N ILE A 374 -11.70 11.99 19.55
CA ILE A 374 -10.82 12.70 18.61
C ILE A 374 -10.38 11.78 17.47
N ALA A 375 -10.01 10.54 17.78
CA ALA A 375 -9.68 9.53 16.78
C ALA A 375 -10.86 9.28 15.83
N VAL A 376 -12.08 9.17 16.35
CA VAL A 376 -13.30 9.03 15.53
C VAL A 376 -13.48 10.23 14.59
N ILE A 377 -13.25 11.45 15.07
CA ILE A 377 -13.32 12.67 14.24
C ILE A 377 -12.22 12.69 13.19
N ALA A 378 -10.98 12.33 13.55
CA ALA A 378 -9.85 12.29 12.61
C ALA A 378 -10.11 11.30 11.48
N VAL A 379 -10.63 10.11 11.80
CA VAL A 379 -11.06 9.11 10.82
C VAL A 379 -12.19 9.64 9.95
N ALA A 380 -13.19 10.29 10.54
CA ALA A 380 -14.29 10.90 9.79
C ALA A 380 -13.78 12.01 8.83
N ILE A 381 -12.86 12.86 9.26
CA ILE A 381 -12.25 13.91 8.41
C ILE A 381 -11.46 13.30 7.27
N ALA A 382 -10.64 12.27 7.54
CA ALA A 382 -9.88 11.57 6.51
C ALA A 382 -10.83 10.97 5.44
N LEU A 383 -11.89 10.31 5.88
CA LEU A 383 -12.92 9.75 4.98
C LEU A 383 -13.69 10.83 4.21
N LEU A 384 -14.00 11.97 4.84
CA LEU A 384 -14.66 13.11 4.18
C LEU A 384 -13.76 13.79 3.14
N GLY A 385 -12.46 13.93 3.43
CA GLY A 385 -11.46 14.42 2.49
C GLY A 385 -11.38 13.53 1.25
N ILE A 386 -11.46 12.22 1.43
CA ILE A 386 -11.51 11.24 0.33
C ILE A 386 -12.81 11.38 -0.49
N ILE A 387 -13.96 11.55 0.15
CA ILE A 387 -15.24 11.80 -0.55
C ILE A 387 -15.18 13.10 -1.37
N ALA A 388 -14.54 14.15 -0.84
CA ALA A 388 -14.35 15.42 -1.55
C ALA A 388 -13.42 15.29 -2.76
N LEU A 389 -12.35 14.49 -2.66
CA LEU A 389 -11.45 14.17 -3.78
C LEU A 389 -12.17 13.36 -4.88
N ARG A 390 -13.04 12.41 -4.50
CA ARG A 390 -13.87 11.63 -5.45
C ARG A 390 -14.93 12.45 -6.17
N ARG A 391 -15.39 13.58 -5.61
CA ARG A 391 -16.40 14.46 -6.24
C ARG A 391 -15.82 15.52 -7.18
N ARG A 392 -14.49 15.64 -7.28
CA ARG A 392 -13.81 16.62 -8.16
C ARG A 392 -13.28 16.01 -9.47
N LYS A 393 -13.61 14.76 -9.79
CA LYS A 393 -13.29 14.11 -11.07
C LYS A 393 -14.56 13.84 -11.85
#